data_AF-A0A4Y1RCH6-F1
#
_entry.id   AF-A0A4Y1RCH6-F1
#
_cell.length_a   1.000
_cell.length_b   1.000
_cell.length_c   1.000
_cell.angle_alpha   90.00
_cell.angle_beta   90.00
_cell.angle_gamma   90.00
#
_symmetry.space_group_name_H-M   'P 1'
#
loop_
_entity.id
_entity.type
_entity.pdbx_description
1 polymer ?
#
loop_
_entity_poly.entity_id
_entity_poly.type
_entity_poly.pdbx_seq_one_letter_code
_entity_poly.pdbx_strand_id
1 'polypeptide(L)'
;MGEDVVKPIMLLSRFFSQLTAKTLQKTDIFQLRHDIVQVLCKFEMIFPPAFFTSMMHVMVHLPEEALLAGPVNYRWMYPIERLLGELKKSVRNRAKPEGSIIEAWVQYESLTFCGMYLKDVETAFNRSQHNNDGGMRKEKLSVFAQSAHPLEILDEESLEIIEFPTYSDELYNLVFGPIRAELFSGCYINGVKFLEAARDDKLCTQNSGVHVPGGGESMNIDFYGKLTSVVQLLYKDHTK
;
A
#
# COMPACT_ATOMS: atom_id res chain seq x y z
N MET A 1 -28.01 24.16 10.80
CA MET A 1 -27.28 24.84 9.70
C MET A 1 -28.24 24.94 8.53
N GLY A 2 -28.48 26.12 7.95
CA GLY A 2 -29.44 26.26 6.85
C GLY A 2 -28.97 25.50 5.61
N GLU A 3 -29.89 24.92 4.83
CA GLU A 3 -29.57 24.19 3.59
C GLU A 3 -28.68 25.00 2.64
N ASP A 4 -28.86 26.32 2.66
CA ASP A 4 -28.13 27.27 1.81
C ASP A 4 -26.63 27.35 2.13
N VAL A 5 -26.22 27.02 3.36
CA VAL A 5 -24.81 26.96 3.78
C VAL A 5 -24.19 25.61 3.49
N VAL A 6 -24.97 24.53 3.64
CA VAL A 6 -24.47 23.16 3.46
C VAL A 6 -24.15 22.88 1.99
N LYS A 7 -24.99 23.35 1.07
CA LYS A 7 -24.82 23.12 -0.38
C LYS A 7 -23.46 23.65 -0.91
N PRO A 8 -23.04 24.90 -0.67
CA PRO A 8 -21.72 25.40 -1.09
C PRO A 8 -20.55 24.66 -0.44
N ILE A 9 -20.65 24.31 0.85
CA ILE A 9 -19.61 23.54 1.54
C ILE A 9 -19.44 22.15 0.92
N MET A 10 -20.54 21.47 0.59
CA MET A 10 -20.48 20.17 -0.11
C MET A 10 -19.83 20.32 -1.50
N LEU A 11 -20.16 21.37 -2.25
CA LEU A 11 -19.55 21.63 -3.55
C LEU A 11 -18.05 21.90 -3.42
N LEU A 12 -17.62 22.65 -2.41
CA LEU A 12 -16.21 22.90 -2.13
C LEU A 12 -15.48 21.60 -1.74
N SER A 13 -16.09 20.76 -0.91
CA SER A 13 -15.55 19.44 -0.56
C SER A 13 -15.40 18.55 -1.80
N ARG A 14 -16.41 18.52 -2.67
CA ARG A 14 -16.36 17.79 -3.94
C ARG A 14 -15.24 18.30 -4.84
N PHE A 15 -15.08 19.62 -4.95
CA PHE A 15 -13.98 20.25 -5.70
C PHE A 15 -12.62 19.73 -5.22
N PHE A 16 -12.34 19.78 -3.91
CA PHE A 16 -11.07 19.28 -3.38
C PHE A 16 -10.90 17.78 -3.55
N SER A 17 -11.98 17.00 -3.42
CA SER A 17 -11.95 15.55 -3.65
C SER A 17 -11.56 15.21 -5.09
N GLN A 18 -12.10 15.94 -6.07
CA GLN A 18 -11.75 15.75 -7.48
C GLN A 18 -10.33 16.25 -7.80
N LEU A 19 -9.94 17.40 -7.27
CA LEU A 19 -8.60 17.96 -7.46
C LEU A 19 -7.49 17.06 -6.88
N THR A 20 -7.78 16.40 -5.75
CA THR A 20 -6.86 15.48 -5.06
C THR A 20 -7.00 14.03 -5.52
N ALA A 21 -7.70 13.78 -6.62
CA ALA A 21 -7.78 12.45 -7.21
C ALA A 21 -6.39 11.94 -7.59
N LYS A 22 -6.17 10.62 -7.45
CA LYS A 22 -4.89 9.97 -7.81
C LYS A 22 -4.56 10.13 -9.31
N THR A 23 -5.58 10.17 -10.15
CA THR A 23 -5.49 10.37 -11.59
C THR A 23 -6.33 11.57 -11.95
N LEU A 24 -5.74 12.52 -12.69
CA LEU A 24 -6.39 13.78 -13.03
C LEU A 24 -6.44 13.93 -14.56
N GLN A 25 -7.65 13.96 -15.13
CA GLN A 25 -7.82 14.16 -16.57
C GLN A 25 -7.93 15.65 -16.90
N LYS A 26 -7.39 16.08 -18.05
CA LYS A 26 -7.42 17.48 -18.47
C LYS A 26 -8.84 18.04 -18.57
N THR A 27 -9.78 17.24 -19.08
CA THR A 27 -11.21 17.60 -19.18
C THR A 27 -11.80 17.95 -17.82
N ASP A 28 -11.48 17.16 -16.79
CA ASP A 28 -11.98 17.34 -15.43
C ASP A 28 -11.40 18.61 -14.83
N ILE A 29 -10.12 18.92 -15.11
CA ILE A 29 -9.48 20.16 -14.66
C ILE A 29 -10.16 21.40 -15.26
N PHE A 30 -10.51 21.36 -16.55
CA PHE A 30 -11.26 22.47 -17.18
C PHE A 30 -12.63 22.68 -16.52
N GLN A 31 -13.31 21.60 -16.13
CA GLN A 31 -14.56 21.70 -15.38
C GLN A 31 -14.32 22.29 -13.98
N LEU A 32 -13.27 21.85 -13.28
CA LEU A 32 -12.89 22.37 -11.97
C LEU A 32 -12.58 23.87 -11.96
N ARG A 33 -12.01 24.42 -13.06
CA ARG A 33 -11.82 25.87 -13.24
C ARG A 33 -13.14 26.63 -13.18
N HIS A 34 -14.21 26.07 -13.75
CA HIS A 34 -15.51 26.72 -13.71
C HIS A 34 -16.21 26.50 -12.36
N ASP A 35 -16.18 25.26 -11.86
CA ASP A 35 -16.84 24.87 -10.61
C ASP A 35 -16.34 25.71 -9.43
N ILE A 36 -15.03 25.98 -9.30
CA ILE A 36 -14.51 26.76 -8.17
C ILE A 36 -15.00 28.20 -8.14
N VAL A 37 -15.16 28.82 -9.31
CA VAL A 37 -15.70 30.19 -9.42
C VAL A 37 -17.15 30.20 -8.96
N GLN A 38 -17.96 29.24 -9.41
CA GLN A 38 -19.35 29.12 -8.96
C GLN A 38 -19.46 28.89 -7.45
N VAL A 39 -18.57 28.06 -6.89
CA VAL A 39 -18.51 27.82 -5.45
C VAL A 39 -18.20 29.12 -4.71
N LEU A 40 -17.14 29.84 -5.08
CA LEU A 40 -16.77 31.09 -4.41
C LEU A 40 -17.86 32.16 -4.49
N CYS A 41 -18.53 32.31 -5.65
CA CYS A 41 -19.68 33.21 -5.77
C CYS A 41 -20.81 32.84 -4.79
N LYS A 42 -21.10 31.55 -4.61
CA LYS A 42 -22.09 31.11 -3.61
C LYS A 42 -21.65 31.38 -2.18
N PHE A 43 -20.36 31.21 -1.88
CA PHE A 43 -19.81 31.60 -0.58
C PHE A 43 -19.95 33.11 -0.36
N GLU A 44 -19.75 33.93 -1.38
CA GLU A 44 -19.78 35.41 -1.28
C GLU A 44 -21.17 35.94 -0.95
N MET A 45 -22.21 35.23 -1.39
CA MET A 45 -23.59 35.55 -1.04
C MET A 45 -23.95 35.20 0.42
N ILE A 46 -23.14 34.39 1.11
CA ILE A 46 -23.47 33.82 2.43
C ILE A 46 -22.56 34.38 3.53
N PHE A 47 -21.26 34.48 3.26
CA PHE A 47 -20.26 34.84 4.25
C PHE A 47 -19.86 36.31 4.13
N PRO A 48 -19.53 36.98 5.26
CA PRO A 48 -19.09 38.37 5.22
C PRO A 48 -17.74 38.50 4.49
N PRO A 49 -17.39 39.69 3.97
CA PRO A 49 -16.11 39.93 3.28
C PRO A 49 -14.87 39.51 4.08
N ALA A 50 -14.92 39.55 5.41
CA ALA A 50 -13.84 39.10 6.29
C ALA A 50 -13.49 37.60 6.14
N PHE A 51 -14.40 36.79 5.59
CA PHE A 51 -14.14 35.37 5.29
C PHE A 51 -13.22 35.19 4.08
N PHE A 52 -13.23 36.13 3.13
CA PHE A 52 -12.48 36.08 1.88
C PHE A 52 -11.03 36.54 2.08
N THR A 53 -10.29 35.74 2.83
CA THR A 53 -8.84 35.91 2.96
C THR A 53 -8.13 35.43 1.69
N SER A 54 -6.83 35.71 1.59
CA SER A 54 -5.98 35.21 0.49
C SER A 54 -6.11 33.71 0.25
N MET A 55 -6.33 32.91 1.31
CA MET A 55 -6.51 31.46 1.22
C MET A 55 -7.73 31.05 0.38
N MET A 56 -8.84 31.79 0.45
CA MET A 56 -10.03 31.50 -0.37
C MET A 56 -9.77 31.79 -1.85
N HIS A 57 -9.00 32.83 -2.15
CA HIS A 57 -8.66 33.20 -3.53
C HIS A 57 -7.63 32.26 -4.17
N VAL A 58 -6.71 31.70 -3.38
CA VAL A 58 -5.74 30.69 -3.86
C VAL A 58 -6.45 29.49 -4.51
N MET A 59 -7.65 29.14 -4.04
CA MET A 59 -8.42 28.01 -4.57
C MET A 59 -8.73 28.14 -6.07
N VAL A 60 -8.89 29.36 -6.59
CA VAL A 60 -9.15 29.62 -8.02
C VAL A 60 -7.96 29.22 -8.90
N HIS A 61 -6.75 29.29 -8.36
CA HIS A 61 -5.52 29.01 -9.09
C HIS A 61 -5.14 27.53 -9.07
N LEU A 62 -5.70 26.74 -8.13
CA LEU A 62 -5.35 25.33 -7.96
C LEU A 62 -5.57 24.46 -9.22
N PRO A 63 -6.67 24.62 -9.98
CA PRO A 63 -6.85 23.84 -11.21
C PRO A 63 -5.79 24.16 -12.27
N GLU A 64 -5.39 25.44 -12.39
CA GLU A 64 -4.35 25.85 -13.34
C GLU A 64 -2.98 25.33 -12.92
N GLU A 65 -2.69 25.37 -11.63
CA GLU A 65 -1.48 24.75 -11.09
C GLU A 65 -1.46 23.25 -11.39
N ALA A 66 -2.58 22.54 -11.19
CA ALA A 66 -2.67 21.11 -11.48
C ALA A 66 -2.48 20.81 -12.98
N LEU A 67 -2.90 21.72 -13.87
CA LEU A 67 -2.71 21.59 -15.31
C LEU A 67 -1.24 21.73 -15.71
N LEU A 68 -0.53 22.70 -15.12
CA LEU A 68 0.87 22.98 -15.42
C LEU A 68 1.82 21.96 -14.80
N ALA A 69 1.47 21.48 -13.62
CA ALA A 69 2.42 20.85 -12.71
C ALA A 69 2.04 19.42 -12.31
N GLY A 70 0.88 18.94 -12.76
CA GLY A 70 0.38 17.58 -12.51
C GLY A 70 -0.41 17.44 -11.21
N PRO A 71 -0.71 16.18 -10.80
CA PRO A 71 -1.54 15.90 -9.64
C PRO A 71 -1.03 16.57 -8.35
N VAL A 72 -1.97 17.18 -7.64
CA VAL A 72 -1.71 18.11 -6.54
C VAL A 72 -1.17 17.41 -5.28
N ASN A 73 -1.51 16.12 -5.09
CA ASN A 73 -1.18 15.33 -3.89
C ASN A 73 0.32 15.26 -3.57
N TYR A 74 1.17 15.29 -4.58
CA TYR A 74 2.63 15.16 -4.43
C TYR A 74 3.34 16.49 -4.21
N ARG A 75 2.62 17.61 -4.34
CA ARG A 75 3.19 18.97 -4.33
C ARG A 75 2.74 19.82 -3.15
N TRP A 76 1.66 19.44 -2.48
CA TRP A 76 1.25 20.12 -1.26
C TRP A 76 2.35 20.04 -0.21
N MET A 77 2.59 21.15 0.50
CA MET A 77 3.52 21.17 1.62
C MET A 77 2.99 20.36 2.80
N TYR A 78 1.68 20.12 2.87
CA TYR A 78 1.05 19.51 4.04
C TYR A 78 1.66 18.16 4.49
N PRO A 79 1.94 17.17 3.61
CA PRO A 79 2.67 15.96 4.01
C PRO A 79 4.06 16.23 4.57
N ILE A 80 4.79 17.20 4.00
CA ILE A 80 6.13 17.60 4.45
C ILE A 80 6.02 18.29 5.82
N GLU A 81 5.10 19.23 5.99
CA GLU A 81 4.87 19.92 7.26
C GLU A 81 4.45 18.96 8.36
N ARG A 82 3.60 17.97 8.05
CA ARG A 82 3.22 16.91 8.99
C ARG A 82 4.42 16.06 9.40
N LEU A 83 5.25 15.65 8.44
CA LEU A 83 6.49 14.91 8.71
C LEU A 83 7.42 15.73 9.61
N LEU A 84 7.67 16.99 9.24
CA LEU A 84 8.49 17.92 10.04
C LEU A 84 7.89 18.13 11.44
N GLY A 85 6.57 18.16 11.56
CA GLY A 85 5.86 18.23 12.83
C GLY A 85 6.13 17.03 13.73
N GLU A 86 6.16 15.82 13.18
CA GLU A 86 6.52 14.60 13.92
C GLU A 86 8.01 14.60 14.31
N LEU A 87 8.90 14.91 13.36
CA LEU A 87 10.35 15.01 13.63
C LEU A 87 10.65 16.08 14.68
N LYS A 88 9.90 17.17 14.72
CA LYS A 88 10.06 18.21 15.74
C LYS A 88 9.79 17.68 17.15
N LYS A 89 8.91 16.69 17.33
CA LYS A 89 8.64 16.07 18.64
C LYS A 89 9.83 15.26 19.15
N SER A 90 10.70 14.75 18.28
CA SER A 90 11.88 13.99 18.68
C SER A 90 13.10 14.85 19.03
N VAL A 91 13.06 16.16 18.74
CA VAL A 91 14.15 17.10 19.08
C VAL A 91 14.18 17.38 20.58
N ARG A 92 15.03 16.64 21.31
CA ARG A 92 15.31 16.89 22.74
C ARG A 92 16.39 17.93 22.97
N ASN A 93 17.37 18.03 22.07
CA ASN A 93 18.43 19.03 22.10
C ASN A 93 18.32 19.98 20.90
N ARG A 94 17.86 21.21 21.15
CA ARG A 94 17.71 22.23 20.09
C ARG A 94 19.04 22.79 19.56
N ALA A 95 20.15 22.59 20.28
CA ALA A 95 21.48 22.99 19.78
C ALA A 95 22.05 22.01 18.75
N LYS A 96 21.50 20.79 18.67
CA LYS A 96 21.87 19.74 17.69
C LYS A 96 20.63 18.95 17.26
N PRO A 97 19.69 19.58 16.54
CA PRO A 97 18.39 18.99 16.24
C PRO A 97 18.50 17.72 15.38
N GLU A 98 19.41 17.69 14.40
CA GLU A 98 19.65 16.52 13.56
C GLU A 98 20.13 15.33 14.40
N GLY A 99 21.04 15.57 15.35
CA GLY A 99 21.54 14.54 16.26
C GLY A 99 20.45 13.97 17.16
N SER A 100 19.56 14.81 17.71
CA SER A 100 18.41 14.34 18.50
C SER A 100 17.40 13.54 17.69
N ILE A 101 17.17 13.94 16.43
CA ILE A 101 16.30 13.18 15.53
C ILE A 101 16.90 11.79 15.27
N ILE A 102 18.18 11.71 14.92
CA ILE A 102 18.88 10.45 14.67
C ILE A 102 18.82 9.54 15.90
N GLU A 103 19.11 10.07 17.09
CA GLU A 103 19.05 9.30 18.34
C GLU A 103 17.67 8.68 18.57
N ALA A 104 16.60 9.47 18.40
CA ALA A 104 15.23 8.99 18.55
C ALA A 104 14.87 7.91 17.51
N TRP A 105 15.38 8.05 16.28
CA TRP A 105 15.19 7.05 15.23
C TRP A 105 15.91 5.73 15.56
N VAL A 106 17.16 5.78 16.02
CA VAL A 106 17.89 4.57 16.44
C VAL A 106 17.15 3.85 17.57
N GLN A 107 16.62 4.59 18.54
CA GLN A 107 15.80 4.02 19.61
C GLN A 107 14.52 3.37 19.06
N TYR A 108 13.83 4.04 18.14
CA TYR A 108 12.63 3.53 17.50
C TYR A 108 12.89 2.24 16.71
N GLU A 109 13.95 2.19 15.90
CA GLU A 109 14.35 0.99 15.15
C GLU A 109 14.76 -0.15 16.08
N SER A 110 15.53 0.14 17.13
CA SER A 110 15.96 -0.87 18.11
C SER A 110 14.76 -1.50 18.83
N LEU A 111 13.79 -0.67 19.26
CA LEU A 111 12.55 -1.14 19.88
C LEU A 111 11.67 -1.91 18.90
N THR A 112 11.63 -1.47 17.64
CA THR A 112 10.91 -2.14 16.56
C THR A 112 11.49 -3.54 16.31
N PHE A 113 12.81 -3.64 16.20
CA PHE A 113 13.52 -4.90 16.02
C PHE A 113 13.29 -5.84 17.20
N CYS A 114 13.50 -5.37 18.43
CA CYS A 114 13.24 -6.17 19.64
C CYS A 114 11.78 -6.62 19.72
N GLY A 115 10.83 -5.77 19.32
CA GLY A 115 9.40 -6.08 19.29
C GLY A 115 9.02 -7.24 18.38
N MET A 116 9.77 -7.50 17.30
CA MET A 116 9.53 -8.64 16.41
C MET A 116 9.76 -10.00 17.10
N TYR A 117 10.64 -10.03 18.11
CA TYR A 117 10.97 -11.25 18.86
C TYR A 117 10.11 -11.44 20.12
N LEU A 118 9.35 -10.42 20.53
CA LEU A 118 8.46 -10.47 21.69
C LEU A 118 7.04 -10.88 21.26
N LYS A 119 6.81 -12.19 21.10
CA LYS A 119 5.53 -12.75 20.63
C LYS A 119 4.36 -12.53 21.60
N ASP A 120 4.65 -12.38 22.89
CA ASP A 120 3.64 -12.29 23.96
C ASP A 120 3.34 -10.85 24.42
N VAL A 121 3.93 -9.83 23.77
CA VAL A 121 3.74 -8.42 24.13
C VAL A 121 3.06 -7.70 22.99
N GLU A 122 1.98 -6.98 23.26
CA GLU A 122 1.33 -6.12 22.25
C GLU A 122 2.28 -4.97 21.86
N THR A 123 2.67 -4.93 20.59
CA THR A 123 3.51 -3.91 19.96
C THR A 123 2.71 -3.20 18.87
N ALA A 124 3.18 -2.05 18.41
CA ALA A 124 2.53 -1.33 17.31
C ALA A 124 2.39 -2.15 16.02
N PHE A 125 3.19 -3.22 15.85
CA PHE A 125 3.26 -4.05 14.65
C PHE A 125 2.37 -5.29 14.72
N ASN A 126 2.12 -5.85 15.90
CA ASN A 126 1.25 -7.03 16.07
C ASN A 126 -0.19 -6.66 16.45
N ARG A 127 -0.45 -5.38 16.75
CA ARG A 127 -1.81 -4.87 16.99
C ARG A 127 -2.67 -5.08 15.74
N SER A 128 -3.84 -5.66 15.93
CA SER A 128 -4.78 -5.90 14.84
C SER A 128 -5.17 -4.58 14.16
N GLN A 129 -5.18 -4.56 12.83
CA GLN A 129 -5.63 -3.39 12.07
C GLN A 129 -7.13 -3.14 12.34
N HIS A 130 -7.50 -1.87 12.48
CA HIS A 130 -8.88 -1.46 12.77
C HIS A 130 -9.89 -1.87 11.69
N ASN A 131 -9.43 -2.09 10.46
CA ASN A 131 -10.21 -2.63 9.34
C ASN A 131 -9.72 -4.05 9.04
N ASN A 132 -10.01 -5.00 9.93
CA ASN A 132 -9.71 -6.40 9.72
C ASN A 132 -10.92 -7.05 9.03
N ASP A 133 -10.86 -7.20 7.71
CA ASP A 133 -11.83 -8.02 6.96
C ASP A 133 -11.55 -9.49 7.30
N GLY A 134 -12.16 -9.95 8.40
CA GLY A 134 -11.88 -11.25 9.00
C GLY A 134 -12.05 -12.43 8.04
N GLY A 135 -11.18 -13.43 8.18
CA GLY A 135 -11.34 -14.72 7.50
C GLY A 135 -10.04 -15.52 7.47
N MET A 136 -9.73 -16.24 8.56
CA MET A 136 -8.70 -17.27 8.55
C MET A 136 -9.27 -18.56 7.94
N ARG A 137 -8.75 -18.99 6.79
CA ARG A 137 -8.96 -20.33 6.24
C ARG A 137 -7.97 -21.28 6.93
N LYS A 138 -8.43 -22.48 7.31
CA LYS A 138 -7.55 -23.56 7.80
C LYS A 138 -6.81 -24.17 6.61
N GLU A 139 -5.67 -23.60 6.27
CA GLU A 139 -4.75 -24.10 5.23
C GLU A 139 -3.61 -24.93 5.86
N LYS A 140 -3.06 -25.90 5.13
CA LYS A 140 -1.96 -26.79 5.59
C LYS A 140 -0.67 -26.01 5.88
N LEU A 141 -0.49 -24.85 5.23
CA LEU A 141 0.63 -23.94 5.43
C LEU A 141 0.10 -22.59 5.94
N SER A 142 0.64 -22.11 7.05
CA SER A 142 0.22 -20.84 7.70
C SER A 142 0.41 -19.62 6.79
N VAL A 143 1.32 -19.72 5.82
CA VAL A 143 1.59 -18.73 4.76
C VAL A 143 0.32 -18.35 3.97
N PHE A 144 -0.61 -19.29 3.79
CA PHE A 144 -1.80 -19.13 2.93
C PHE A 144 -3.11 -18.98 3.71
N ALA A 145 -3.07 -18.85 5.04
CA ALA A 145 -4.26 -18.92 5.90
C ALA A 145 -5.29 -17.77 5.71
N GLN A 146 -5.09 -16.80 4.81
CA GLN A 146 -6.07 -15.74 4.54
C GLN A 146 -6.93 -16.05 3.32
N SER A 147 -8.22 -15.68 3.35
CA SER A 147 -9.11 -15.79 2.19
C SER A 147 -8.65 -14.90 1.04
N ALA A 148 -8.04 -15.49 0.01
CA ALA A 148 -7.72 -14.82 -1.25
C ALA A 148 -8.91 -14.87 -2.22
N HIS A 149 -9.02 -13.85 -3.07
CA HIS A 149 -9.84 -13.91 -4.29
C HIS A 149 -9.00 -14.58 -5.38
N PRO A 150 -9.41 -15.73 -5.93
CA PRO A 150 -8.71 -16.38 -7.04
C PRO A 150 -8.72 -15.44 -8.25
N LEU A 151 -7.55 -15.19 -8.83
CA LEU A 151 -7.44 -14.28 -9.97
C LEU A 151 -7.48 -15.00 -11.32
N GLU A 152 -7.27 -16.31 -11.40
CA GLU A 152 -7.52 -17.13 -12.60
C GLU A 152 -7.35 -18.64 -12.27
N ILE A 153 -8.22 -19.49 -12.81
CA ILE A 153 -8.08 -20.96 -12.84
C ILE A 153 -7.67 -21.30 -14.27
N LEU A 154 -6.47 -21.82 -14.47
CA LEU A 154 -6.04 -22.37 -15.76
C LEU A 154 -6.22 -23.89 -15.69
N ASP A 155 -7.33 -24.38 -16.24
CA ASP A 155 -7.51 -25.80 -16.54
C ASP A 155 -6.97 -26.03 -17.95
N GLU A 156 -5.86 -26.76 -18.11
CA GLU A 156 -5.42 -27.24 -19.43
C GLU A 156 -5.46 -28.77 -19.53
N GLU A 157 -5.83 -29.19 -20.74
CA GLU A 157 -6.26 -30.52 -21.17
C GLU A 157 -5.24 -31.64 -20.91
N SER A 158 -5.80 -32.79 -20.54
CA SER A 158 -5.15 -34.09 -20.45
C SER A 158 -4.53 -34.53 -21.79
N LEU A 159 -3.20 -34.65 -21.84
CA LEU A 159 -2.48 -35.33 -22.93
C LEU A 159 -2.12 -36.77 -22.53
N GLU A 160 -2.25 -37.68 -23.49
CA GLU A 160 -2.18 -39.14 -23.34
C GLU A 160 -0.82 -39.66 -22.83
N ILE A 161 -0.94 -40.71 -22.01
CA ILE A 161 0.12 -41.37 -21.24
C ILE A 161 1.03 -42.18 -22.17
N ILE A 162 2.34 -41.88 -22.18
CA ILE A 162 3.37 -42.80 -22.66
C ILE A 162 4.15 -43.30 -21.45
N GLU A 163 4.00 -44.59 -21.14
CA GLU A 163 4.72 -45.24 -20.03
C GLU A 163 6.22 -45.32 -20.30
N PHE A 164 7.02 -44.78 -19.38
CA PHE A 164 8.48 -44.93 -19.27
C PHE A 164 8.86 -45.11 -17.78
N PRO A 165 10.07 -45.60 -17.45
CA PRO A 165 10.32 -46.44 -16.27
C PRO A 165 10.22 -45.69 -14.94
N THR A 166 10.15 -46.45 -13.84
CA THR A 166 9.93 -46.06 -12.44
C THR A 166 10.70 -44.82 -11.99
N TYR A 167 10.07 -43.64 -12.10
CA TYR A 167 10.48 -42.40 -11.46
C TYR A 167 9.81 -42.27 -10.09
N SER A 168 10.37 -41.47 -9.18
CA SER A 168 9.65 -41.12 -7.94
C SER A 168 8.39 -40.32 -8.28
N ASP A 169 7.33 -40.50 -7.49
CA ASP A 169 6.05 -39.80 -7.69
C ASP A 169 6.23 -38.26 -7.71
N GLU A 170 7.22 -37.74 -6.99
CA GLU A 170 7.61 -36.33 -7.01
C GLU A 170 8.13 -35.88 -8.38
N LEU A 171 8.99 -36.69 -9.03
CA LEU A 171 9.53 -36.37 -10.34
C LEU A 171 8.46 -36.49 -11.42
N TYR A 172 7.55 -37.46 -11.28
CA TYR A 172 6.38 -37.60 -12.13
C TYR A 172 5.51 -36.34 -12.04
N ASN A 173 5.14 -35.92 -10.84
CA ASN A 173 4.36 -34.70 -10.62
C ASN A 173 5.02 -33.44 -11.19
N LEU A 174 6.34 -33.31 -11.08
CA LEU A 174 7.05 -32.15 -11.62
C LEU A 174 7.02 -32.10 -13.16
N VAL A 175 7.06 -33.27 -13.83
CA VAL A 175 7.03 -33.38 -15.30
C VAL A 175 5.64 -33.09 -15.86
N PHE A 176 4.57 -33.57 -15.21
CA PHE A 176 3.19 -33.36 -15.66
C PHE A 176 2.59 -32.02 -15.23
N GLY A 177 3.29 -31.29 -14.36
CA GLY A 177 2.89 -29.97 -13.93
C GLY A 177 1.81 -29.97 -12.84
N PRO A 178 1.51 -28.79 -12.30
CA PRO A 178 0.52 -28.62 -11.23
C PRO A 178 -0.91 -28.79 -11.75
N ILE A 179 -1.77 -29.42 -10.96
CA ILE A 179 -3.22 -29.53 -11.26
C ILE A 179 -3.89 -28.17 -11.13
N ARG A 180 -3.43 -27.37 -10.16
CA ARG A 180 -4.01 -26.07 -9.85
C ARG A 180 -2.90 -25.12 -9.43
N ALA A 181 -2.95 -23.92 -9.98
CA ALA A 181 -2.12 -22.81 -9.56
C ALA A 181 -3.02 -21.74 -8.96
N GLU A 182 -2.69 -21.28 -7.75
CA GLU A 182 -3.37 -20.15 -7.12
C GLU A 182 -2.40 -18.99 -6.95
N LEU A 183 -2.83 -17.81 -7.39
CA LEU A 183 -2.04 -16.59 -7.28
C LEU A 183 -2.45 -15.78 -6.04
N PHE A 184 -1.46 -15.38 -5.24
CA PHE A 184 -1.65 -14.57 -4.05
C PHE A 184 -0.91 -13.23 -4.20
N SER A 185 -1.58 -12.15 -3.78
CA SER A 185 -1.04 -10.78 -3.78
C SER A 185 -0.15 -10.47 -2.56
N GLY A 186 0.19 -11.48 -1.77
CA GLY A 186 1.02 -11.39 -0.57
C GLY A 186 0.99 -12.68 0.24
N CYS A 187 1.91 -12.80 1.20
CA CYS A 187 2.07 -13.97 2.04
C CYS A 187 2.50 -13.58 3.46
N TYR A 188 2.31 -14.49 4.43
CA TYR A 188 2.84 -14.31 5.79
C TYR A 188 4.01 -15.25 6.04
N ILE A 189 5.19 -14.69 6.34
CA ILE A 189 6.39 -15.46 6.69
C ILE A 189 6.79 -15.08 8.11
N ASN A 190 6.84 -16.06 9.01
CA ASN A 190 7.21 -15.87 10.42
C ASN A 190 6.38 -14.78 11.16
N GLY A 191 5.11 -14.60 10.79
CA GLY A 191 4.22 -13.59 11.39
C GLY A 191 4.31 -12.20 10.76
N VAL A 192 5.24 -11.98 9.83
CA VAL A 192 5.37 -10.75 9.06
C VAL A 192 4.63 -10.90 7.73
N LYS A 193 3.79 -9.91 7.39
CA LYS A 193 3.12 -9.85 6.09
C LYS A 193 4.09 -9.31 5.05
N PHE A 194 4.18 -9.98 3.90
CA PHE A 194 4.84 -9.50 2.70
C PHE A 194 3.80 -9.30 1.62
N LEU A 195 3.90 -8.21 0.87
CA LEU A 195 2.97 -7.87 -0.19
C LEU A 195 3.68 -7.83 -1.53
N GLU A 196 2.92 -8.07 -2.60
CA GLU A 196 3.38 -7.82 -3.95
C GLU A 196 3.81 -6.36 -4.12
N ALA A 197 4.94 -6.13 -4.78
CA ALA A 197 5.58 -4.83 -4.97
C ALA A 197 4.62 -3.78 -5.54
N ALA A 198 3.78 -4.14 -6.53
CA ALA A 198 2.81 -3.22 -7.12
C ALA A 198 1.72 -2.75 -6.13
N ARG A 199 1.46 -3.55 -5.09
CA ARG A 199 0.53 -3.23 -4.01
C ARG A 199 1.23 -2.51 -2.87
N ASP A 200 2.46 -2.91 -2.57
CA ASP A 200 3.34 -2.35 -1.55
C ASP A 200 3.76 -0.90 -1.87
N ASP A 201 4.01 -0.58 -3.14
CA ASP A 201 4.32 0.78 -3.61
C ASP A 201 3.19 1.80 -3.35
N LYS A 202 1.98 1.32 -3.05
CA LYS A 202 0.81 2.15 -2.72
C LYS A 202 0.61 2.31 -1.21
N LEU A 203 1.46 1.71 -0.39
CA LEU A 203 1.37 1.72 1.07
C LEU A 203 2.46 2.59 1.70
N CYS A 204 2.19 3.06 2.92
CA CYS A 204 3.11 3.92 3.67
C CYS A 204 4.33 3.15 4.23
N THR A 205 4.20 1.83 4.40
CA THR A 205 5.25 0.93 4.89
C THR A 205 5.50 -0.14 3.84
N GLN A 206 6.75 -0.25 3.37
CA GLN A 206 7.14 -1.22 2.36
C GLN A 206 7.60 -2.53 3.00
N ASN A 207 7.01 -3.65 2.58
CA ASN A 207 7.36 -4.99 3.03
C ASN A 207 7.45 -6.03 1.90
N SER A 208 7.77 -5.60 0.67
CA SER A 208 7.92 -6.47 -0.50
C SER A 208 9.33 -7.05 -0.73
N GLY A 209 10.32 -6.70 0.10
CA GLY A 209 11.70 -7.18 -0.06
C GLY A 209 11.86 -8.67 0.28
N VAL A 210 12.59 -9.40 -0.56
CA VAL A 210 12.86 -10.84 -0.38
C VAL A 210 14.36 -11.11 -0.46
N HIS A 211 14.84 -12.05 0.35
CA HIS A 211 16.21 -12.52 0.40
C HIS A 211 16.25 -14.05 0.30
N VAL A 212 17.10 -14.58 -0.59
CA VAL A 212 17.35 -16.01 -0.74
C VAL A 212 18.86 -16.25 -0.57
N PRO A 213 19.28 -17.02 0.44
CA PRO A 213 20.69 -17.34 0.62
C PRO A 213 21.17 -18.26 -0.52
N GLY A 214 22.33 -17.97 -1.09
CA GLY A 214 22.92 -18.78 -2.16
C GLY A 214 23.43 -20.13 -1.65
N GLY A 215 23.05 -21.23 -2.31
CA GLY A 215 23.42 -22.60 -1.92
C GLY A 215 24.50 -23.24 -2.80
N GLY A 216 25.58 -22.54 -3.13
CA GLY A 216 26.65 -23.04 -4.02
C GLY A 216 28.01 -23.18 -3.33
N GLU A 217 28.77 -24.23 -3.65
CA GLU A 217 30.11 -24.49 -3.08
C GLU A 217 31.19 -23.49 -3.49
N SER A 218 30.95 -22.66 -4.52
CA SER A 218 31.86 -21.59 -4.94
C SER A 218 31.15 -20.24 -4.87
N MET A 219 31.44 -19.51 -3.78
CA MET A 219 30.86 -18.22 -3.36
C MET A 219 29.38 -18.27 -2.93
N ASN A 220 29.16 -18.07 -1.62
CA ASN A 220 27.87 -17.67 -1.06
C ASN A 220 27.48 -16.31 -1.63
N ILE A 221 26.70 -16.30 -2.70
CA ILE A 221 26.09 -15.08 -3.24
C ILE A 221 24.64 -15.06 -2.76
N ASP A 222 24.33 -14.08 -1.91
CA ASP A 222 22.97 -13.83 -1.47
C ASP A 222 22.17 -13.13 -2.58
N PHE A 223 20.95 -13.61 -2.82
CA PHE A 223 20.05 -13.04 -3.81
C PHE A 223 19.04 -12.15 -3.11
N TYR A 224 18.93 -10.90 -3.57
CA TYR A 224 17.93 -9.94 -3.09
C TYR A 224 16.97 -9.56 -4.21
N GLY A 225 15.69 -9.48 -3.90
CA GLY A 225 14.66 -9.15 -4.87
C GLY A 225 13.43 -8.50 -4.25
N LYS A 226 12.43 -8.24 -5.09
CA LYS A 226 11.10 -7.80 -4.66
C LYS A 226 10.07 -8.86 -5.02
N LEU A 227 9.12 -9.09 -4.11
CA LEU A 227 8.02 -10.00 -4.31
C LEU A 227 7.08 -9.45 -5.39
N THR A 228 6.96 -10.14 -6.52
CA THR A 228 6.06 -9.74 -7.62
C THR A 228 4.77 -10.54 -7.62
N SER A 229 4.82 -11.80 -7.24
CA SER A 229 3.65 -12.66 -7.11
C SER A 229 4.00 -13.84 -6.23
N VAL A 230 3.00 -14.39 -5.56
CA VAL A 230 3.12 -15.65 -4.82
C VAL A 230 2.25 -16.66 -5.54
N VAL A 231 2.82 -17.79 -5.94
CA VAL A 231 2.08 -18.87 -6.61
C VAL A 231 2.07 -20.09 -5.71
N GLN A 232 0.88 -20.60 -5.40
CA GLN A 232 0.72 -21.90 -4.76
C GLN A 232 0.40 -22.93 -5.83
N LEU A 233 1.28 -23.90 -5.99
CA LEU A 233 1.12 -24.99 -6.95
C LEU A 233 0.64 -26.23 -6.20
N LEU A 234 -0.48 -26.79 -6.66
CA LEU A 234 -1.06 -28.02 -6.14
C LEU A 234 -0.79 -29.15 -7.12
N TYR A 235 0.02 -30.12 -6.71
CA TYR A 235 0.34 -31.34 -7.46
C TYR A 235 -0.52 -32.51 -6.97
N LYS A 236 -0.63 -33.58 -7.78
CA LYS A 236 -1.38 -34.79 -7.40
C LYS A 236 -0.64 -35.53 -6.30
N ASP A 237 -1.29 -35.71 -5.16
CA ASP A 237 -0.77 -36.63 -4.15
C ASP A 237 -1.09 -38.05 -4.60
N HIS A 238 -0.08 -38.81 -5.00
CA HIS A 238 -0.19 -40.24 -5.33
C HIS A 238 0.22 -41.10 -4.13
N THR A 239 -0.12 -40.69 -2.91
CA THR A 239 -0.03 -41.58 -1.76
C THR A 239 -1.19 -42.60 -1.82
N LYS A 240 -0.86 -43.86 -2.14
CA LYS A 240 -1.70 -45.00 -1.80
C LYS A 240 -1.89 -45.11 -0.28
#